data_AF-A0A7K7I8P4-F1
#
_entry.id   AF-A0A7K7I8P4-F1
#
_cell.length_a   1.000
_cell.length_b   1.000
_cell.length_c   1.000
_cell.angle_alpha   90.00
_cell.angle_beta   90.00
_cell.angle_gamma   90.00
#
_symmetry.space_group_name_H-M   'P 1'
#
loop_
_entity.id
_entity.type
_entity.pdbx_description
1 polymer ?
#
loop_
_entity_poly.entity_id
_entity_poly.type
_entity_poly.pdbx_seq_one_letter_code
_entity_poly.pdbx_strand_id
1 'polypeptide(L)'
;MDKGPFSVEWLAQSSRGGAGELPGESRPEGSPLQTPLSVPADSPREREAAERPGQGAVPAGAVPGRARTKFSAAQLQELERSFREQRYIGAGEKRRLAAVLNLSQSQIKTWFQNRRMKFKRQTQDAR
;
A
#
# COMPACT_ATOMS: atom_id res chain seq x y z
N MET A 1 -29.56 13.63 -0.63
CA MET A 1 -28.20 13.50 -1.20
C MET A 1 -27.56 12.27 -0.59
N ASP A 2 -27.43 11.20 -1.35
CA ASP A 2 -26.90 9.91 -0.90
C ASP A 2 -25.39 10.04 -0.63
N LYS A 3 -24.98 10.05 0.65
CA LYS A 3 -23.58 10.12 1.04
C LYS A 3 -22.97 8.72 0.88
N GLY A 4 -22.50 8.42 -0.33
CA GLY A 4 -21.90 7.14 -0.66
C GLY A 4 -20.67 6.78 0.18
N PRO A 5 -20.24 5.50 0.17
CA PRO A 5 -19.30 4.87 1.11
C PRO A 5 -17.82 5.31 0.99
N PHE A 6 -17.57 6.49 0.41
CA PHE A 6 -16.22 7.01 0.16
C PHE A 6 -16.05 8.47 0.58
N SER A 7 -17.03 9.05 1.28
CA SER A 7 -16.86 10.38 1.86
C SER A 7 -15.86 10.32 3.01
N VAL A 8 -15.03 11.37 3.16
CA VAL A 8 -14.05 11.50 4.26
C VAL A 8 -14.73 11.38 5.63
N GLU A 9 -15.99 11.80 5.73
CA GLU A 9 -16.87 11.63 6.89
C GLU A 9 -17.14 10.15 7.23
N TRP A 10 -17.41 9.30 6.22
CA TRP A 10 -17.68 7.87 6.40
C TRP A 10 -16.45 7.12 6.93
N LEU A 11 -15.28 7.43 6.35
CA LEU A 11 -14.01 6.82 6.78
C LEU A 11 -13.63 7.25 8.22
N ALA A 12 -13.97 8.48 8.61
CA ALA A 12 -13.73 8.98 9.96
C ALA A 12 -14.72 8.43 11.00
N GLN A 13 -15.97 8.14 10.60
CA GLN A 13 -17.00 7.59 11.49
C GLN A 13 -16.75 6.12 11.84
N SER A 14 -16.19 5.33 10.93
CA SER A 14 -15.89 3.92 11.21
C SER A 14 -14.77 3.68 12.24
N SER A 15 -14.14 4.76 12.76
CA SER A 15 -13.07 4.69 13.75
C SER A 15 -13.50 5.12 15.16
N ARG A 16 -14.77 5.46 15.41
CA ARG A 16 -15.29 5.75 16.76
C ARG A 16 -16.59 4.98 17.04
N GLY A 17 -16.50 4.03 17.98
CA GLY A 17 -17.58 3.21 18.50
C GLY A 17 -17.22 1.72 18.36
N GLY A 18 -16.86 0.94 19.39
CA GLY A 18 -17.19 1.02 20.80
C GLY A 18 -18.31 0.02 21.11
N ALA A 19 -17.92 -1.18 21.55
CA ALA A 19 -18.67 -2.20 22.31
C ALA A 19 -20.15 -2.48 21.96
N GLY A 20 -20.41 -3.68 21.44
CA GLY A 20 -21.71 -4.34 21.49
C GLY A 20 -21.52 -5.82 21.84
N GLU A 21 -21.99 -6.21 23.02
CA GLU A 21 -22.08 -7.60 23.50
C GLU A 21 -22.80 -8.53 22.51
N LEU A 22 -22.34 -9.78 22.45
CA LEU A 22 -23.15 -10.93 22.05
C LEU A 22 -22.89 -12.07 23.06
N PRO A 23 -23.94 -12.67 23.66
CA PRO A 23 -23.79 -13.80 24.56
C PRO A 23 -23.87 -15.12 23.79
N GLY A 24 -23.09 -16.10 24.25
CA GLY A 24 -23.37 -17.51 24.03
C GLY A 24 -22.57 -18.17 22.92
N GLU A 25 -21.41 -18.73 23.24
CA GLU A 25 -20.97 -19.95 22.58
C GLU A 25 -20.31 -20.90 23.59
N SER A 26 -20.89 -22.08 23.66
CA SER A 26 -20.58 -23.17 24.57
C SER A 26 -19.20 -23.74 24.28
N ARG A 27 -18.35 -23.81 25.30
CA ARG A 27 -17.06 -24.51 25.27
C ARG A 27 -17.28 -26.02 25.41
N PRO A 28 -16.72 -26.85 24.52
CA PRO A 28 -16.28 -28.18 24.91
C PRO A 28 -14.76 -28.21 25.11
N GLU A 29 -14.38 -28.85 26.20
CA GLU A 29 -13.02 -29.27 26.52
C GLU A 29 -12.38 -30.14 25.42
N GLY A 30 -11.06 -30.03 25.32
CA GLY A 30 -10.24 -30.91 24.49
C GLY A 30 -8.78 -30.51 24.51
N SER A 31 -8.11 -30.66 25.67
CA SER A 31 -6.65 -30.86 25.70
C SER A 31 -6.38 -32.35 25.47
N PRO A 32 -5.34 -32.73 24.71
CA PRO A 32 -4.05 -32.90 25.39
C PRO A 32 -2.81 -32.53 24.56
N LEU A 33 -1.83 -32.01 25.31
CA LEU A 33 -0.38 -32.25 25.25
C LEU A 33 0.31 -32.36 23.87
N GLN A 34 1.24 -31.44 23.63
CA GLN A 34 2.61 -31.77 23.21
C GLN A 34 3.52 -30.52 23.36
N THR A 35 4.37 -30.55 24.39
CA THR A 35 5.59 -29.75 24.49
C THR A 35 6.62 -30.25 23.48
N PRO A 36 7.41 -29.34 22.90
CA PRO A 36 8.85 -29.52 23.08
C PRO A 36 9.58 -28.22 23.45
N LEU A 37 10.23 -28.30 24.62
CA LEU A 37 11.63 -27.97 24.91
C LEU A 37 12.30 -26.75 24.24
N SER A 38 12.78 -25.86 25.11
CA SER A 38 13.80 -24.83 24.91
C SER A 38 14.96 -25.22 23.99
N VAL A 39 15.40 -24.24 23.20
CA VAL A 39 16.83 -24.07 22.86
C VAL A 39 17.17 -22.57 22.97
N PRO A 40 18.24 -22.17 23.69
CA PRO A 40 18.57 -20.76 23.97
C PRO A 40 19.49 -20.11 22.90
N ALA A 41 19.51 -18.77 22.94
CA ALA A 41 20.60 -17.83 22.68
C ALA A 41 21.55 -18.06 21.48
N ASP A 42 21.54 -17.12 20.53
CA ASP A 42 22.80 -16.59 19.99
C ASP A 42 22.65 -15.10 19.61
N SER A 43 23.47 -14.28 20.25
CA SER A 43 23.60 -12.84 20.05
C SER A 43 24.57 -12.54 18.92
N PRO A 44 24.25 -11.66 17.95
CA PRO A 44 25.27 -11.02 17.14
C PRO A 44 25.68 -9.68 17.78
N ARG A 45 26.61 -9.81 18.72
CA ARG A 45 27.83 -9.01 18.91
C ARG A 45 27.86 -7.60 18.29
N GLU A 46 27.91 -6.62 19.18
CA GLU A 46 28.32 -5.25 18.93
C GLU A 46 29.67 -5.16 18.20
N ARG A 47 29.76 -4.25 17.23
CA ARG A 47 31.02 -3.66 16.79
C ARG A 47 30.87 -2.14 16.90
N GLU A 48 31.47 -1.62 17.95
CA GLU A 48 31.64 -0.21 18.26
C GLU A 48 32.59 0.51 17.29
N ALA A 49 32.52 1.84 17.39
CA ALA A 49 33.53 2.86 17.11
C ALA A 49 33.66 3.42 15.67
N ALA A 50 32.90 4.49 15.43
CA ALA A 50 33.51 5.76 15.00
C ALA A 50 32.70 6.94 15.58
N GLU A 51 33.29 7.56 16.59
CA GLU A 51 32.83 8.77 17.28
C GLU A 51 32.86 9.99 16.33
N ARG A 52 31.85 10.88 16.40
CA ARG A 52 32.00 12.33 16.67
C ARG A 52 30.63 13.03 16.85
N PRO A 53 30.54 14.03 17.77
CA PRO A 53 29.28 14.55 18.31
C PRO A 53 28.76 15.78 17.55
N GLY A 54 27.45 16.00 17.60
CA GLY A 54 26.84 17.25 17.16
C GLY A 54 25.34 17.28 17.44
N GLN A 55 24.93 18.16 18.37
CA GLN A 55 23.53 18.43 18.70
C GLN A 55 22.69 18.75 17.47
N GLY A 56 21.45 18.24 17.49
CA GLY A 56 20.38 18.66 16.60
C GLY A 56 19.13 17.86 16.91
N ALA A 57 18.41 18.23 17.96
CA ALA A 57 17.07 17.72 18.20
C ALA A 57 16.21 18.15 17.00
N VAL A 58 15.85 17.20 16.13
CA VAL A 58 14.81 17.42 15.11
C VAL A 58 13.48 16.92 15.69
N PRO A 59 12.48 17.78 15.93
CA PRO A 59 11.12 17.32 16.17
C PRO A 59 10.46 17.16 14.81
N ALA A 60 10.46 15.95 14.23
CA ALA A 60 9.86 15.78 12.90
C ALA A 60 9.30 14.37 12.67
N GLY A 61 8.24 14.02 13.41
CA GLY A 61 7.42 12.84 13.16
C GLY A 61 6.46 12.96 11.96
N ALA A 62 6.75 13.83 10.99
CA ALA A 62 6.04 13.87 9.71
C ALA A 62 6.95 13.30 8.64
N VAL A 63 6.84 12.00 8.38
CA VAL A 63 7.34 11.41 7.12
C VAL A 63 6.79 12.26 5.98
N PRO A 64 7.63 12.98 5.21
CA PRO A 64 7.14 13.73 4.07
C PRO A 64 6.58 12.71 3.08
N GLY A 65 5.25 12.62 2.98
CA GLY A 65 4.62 11.77 1.99
C GLY A 65 5.23 12.06 0.64
N ARG A 66 5.60 11.02 -0.13
CA ARG A 66 6.26 11.18 -1.44
C ARG A 66 5.49 12.23 -2.25
N ALA A 67 6.16 13.34 -2.55
CA ALA A 67 5.57 14.45 -3.26
C ALA A 67 4.89 13.93 -4.53
N ARG A 68 3.63 14.34 -4.74
CA ARG A 68 2.80 13.78 -5.81
C ARG A 68 3.30 14.27 -7.16
N THR A 69 4.05 13.42 -7.86
CA THR A 69 4.56 13.72 -9.19
C THR A 69 3.43 13.69 -10.23
N LYS A 70 3.33 14.73 -11.08
CA LYS A 70 2.48 14.71 -12.28
C LYS A 70 3.29 14.13 -13.45
N PHE A 71 2.66 13.27 -14.24
CA PHE A 71 3.25 12.77 -15.50
C PHE A 71 3.11 13.83 -16.59
N SER A 72 4.09 13.90 -17.50
CA SER A 72 4.02 14.76 -18.68
C SER A 72 2.99 14.26 -19.69
N ALA A 73 2.55 15.13 -20.61
CA ALA A 73 1.60 14.75 -21.66
C ALA A 73 2.13 13.60 -22.53
N ALA A 74 3.41 13.65 -22.92
CA ALA A 74 4.05 12.60 -23.70
C ALA A 74 4.08 11.25 -22.95
N GLN A 75 4.38 11.27 -21.65
CA GLN A 75 4.35 10.05 -20.83
C GLN A 75 2.94 9.45 -20.75
N LEU A 76 1.92 10.31 -20.56
CA LEU A 76 0.53 9.86 -20.54
C LEU A 76 0.09 9.26 -21.87
N GLN A 77 0.46 9.87 -22.99
CA GLN A 77 0.12 9.36 -24.32
C GLN A 77 0.69 7.96 -24.57
N GLU A 78 1.95 7.72 -24.22
CA GLU A 78 2.56 6.40 -24.39
C GLU A 78 1.91 5.35 -23.47
N LEU A 79 1.66 5.71 -22.20
CA LEU A 79 0.96 4.84 -21.26
C LEU A 79 -0.45 4.48 -21.74
N GLU A 80 -1.17 5.44 -22.31
CA GLU A 80 -2.50 5.24 -22.88
C GLU A 80 -2.47 4.41 -24.16
N ARG A 81 -1.44 4.56 -25.00
CA ARG A 81 -1.23 3.70 -26.17
C ARG A 81 -1.08 2.24 -25.72
N SER A 82 -0.13 1.95 -24.83
CA SER A 82 0.08 0.60 -24.32
C SER A 82 -1.17 0.05 -23.60
N PHE A 83 -1.92 0.88 -22.89
CA PHE A 83 -3.15 0.45 -22.22
C PHE A 83 -4.26 0.03 -23.19
N ARG A 84 -4.37 0.69 -24.35
CA ARG A 84 -5.34 0.31 -25.39
C ARG A 84 -5.05 -1.07 -25.96
N GLU A 85 -3.77 -1.39 -26.11
CA GLU A 85 -3.31 -2.70 -26.58
C GLU A 85 -3.49 -3.77 -25.49
N GLN A 86 -3.04 -3.48 -24.26
CA GLN A 86 -3.06 -4.42 -23.15
C GLN A 86 -3.48 -3.75 -21.84
N ARG A 87 -4.68 -4.08 -21.36
CA ARG A 87 -5.26 -3.52 -20.11
C ARG A 87 -4.46 -3.90 -18.84
N TYR A 88 -3.66 -4.96 -18.91
CA TYR A 88 -2.87 -5.51 -17.80
C TYR A 88 -1.46 -5.84 -18.27
N ILE A 89 -0.47 -5.04 -17.91
CA ILE A 89 0.92 -5.29 -18.32
C ILE A 89 1.65 -6.27 -17.40
N GLY A 90 2.47 -7.13 -18.00
CA GLY A 90 3.36 -8.07 -17.30
C GLY A 90 4.63 -7.41 -16.77
N ALA A 91 5.49 -8.21 -16.13
CA ALA A 91 6.75 -7.71 -15.55
C ALA A 91 7.75 -7.20 -16.60
N GLY A 92 7.87 -7.87 -17.75
CA GLY A 92 8.75 -7.47 -18.85
C GLY A 92 8.34 -6.11 -19.42
N GLU A 93 7.07 -5.96 -19.79
CA GLU A 93 6.56 -4.72 -20.37
C GLU A 93 6.62 -3.55 -19.38
N LYS A 94 6.35 -3.82 -18.10
CA LYS A 94 6.55 -2.83 -17.03
C LYS A 94 7.99 -2.32 -16.97
N ARG A 95 8.98 -3.20 -17.09
CA ARG A 95 10.40 -2.81 -17.10
C ARG A 95 10.74 -1.97 -18.32
N ARG A 96 10.23 -2.35 -19.50
CA ARG A 96 10.42 -1.60 -20.75
C ARG A 96 9.86 -0.18 -20.65
N LEU A 97 8.59 -0.03 -20.25
CA LEU A 97 7.93 1.28 -20.12
C LEU A 97 8.60 2.16 -19.06
N ALA A 98 9.06 1.57 -17.96
CA ALA A 98 9.83 2.28 -16.94
C ALA A 98 11.11 2.91 -17.51
N ALA A 99 11.85 2.16 -18.32
CA ALA A 99 13.07 2.64 -18.97
C ALA A 99 12.79 3.72 -20.01
N VAL A 100 11.80 3.50 -20.90
CA VAL A 100 11.47 4.45 -21.98
C VAL A 100 10.93 5.77 -21.44
N LEU A 101 10.09 5.73 -20.41
CA LEU A 101 9.41 6.90 -19.87
C LEU A 101 10.16 7.57 -18.71
N ASN A 102 11.31 7.03 -18.31
CA ASN A 102 12.07 7.46 -17.13
C ASN A 102 11.19 7.48 -15.86
N LEU A 103 10.41 6.43 -15.66
CA LEU A 103 9.52 6.25 -14.51
C LEU A 103 9.91 4.98 -13.76
N SER A 104 9.59 4.90 -12.47
CA SER A 104 9.75 3.65 -11.71
C SER A 104 8.68 2.62 -12.08
N GLN A 105 9.04 1.33 -12.01
CA GLN A 105 8.09 0.22 -12.18
C GLN A 105 6.87 0.33 -11.26
N SER A 106 7.03 0.92 -10.06
CA SER A 106 5.95 1.18 -9.12
C SER A 106 4.99 2.26 -9.64
N GLN A 107 5.49 3.36 -10.19
CA GLN A 107 4.65 4.40 -10.81
C GLN A 107 3.87 3.83 -11.99
N ILE A 108 4.51 3.03 -12.83
CA ILE A 108 3.86 2.34 -13.95
C ILE A 108 2.74 1.41 -13.43
N LYS A 109 3.01 0.59 -12.40
CA LYS A 109 2.01 -0.27 -11.75
C LYS A 109 0.81 0.54 -11.25
N THR A 110 1.05 1.61 -10.51
CA THR A 110 0.01 2.48 -9.93
C THR A 110 -0.80 3.16 -11.02
N TRP A 111 -0.16 3.65 -12.09
CA TRP A 111 -0.86 4.25 -13.21
C TRP A 111 -1.80 3.25 -13.89
N PHE A 112 -1.34 2.02 -14.17
CA PHE A 112 -2.17 0.98 -14.78
C PHE A 112 -3.33 0.52 -13.86
N GLN A 113 -3.12 0.52 -12.54
CA GLN A 113 -4.21 0.27 -11.59
C GLN A 113 -5.26 1.39 -11.66
N ASN A 114 -4.84 2.64 -11.56
CA ASN A 114 -5.74 3.80 -11.65
C ASN A 114 -6.47 3.86 -12.99
N ARG A 115 -5.77 3.55 -14.09
CA ARG A 115 -6.36 3.58 -15.44
C ARG A 115 -7.46 2.56 -15.60
N ARG A 116 -7.29 1.33 -15.09
CA ARG A 116 -8.34 0.30 -15.07
C ARG A 116 -9.54 0.71 -14.24
N MET A 117 -9.32 1.31 -13.06
CA MET A 117 -10.42 1.79 -12.23
C MET A 117 -11.25 2.87 -12.95
N LYS A 118 -10.59 3.83 -13.62
CA LYS A 118 -11.26 4.83 -14.45
C LYS A 118 -12.05 4.17 -15.59
N PHE A 119 -11.45 3.21 -16.30
CA PHE A 119 -12.12 2.49 -17.40
C PHE A 119 -13.37 1.74 -16.93
N LYS A 120 -13.27 1.04 -15.79
CA LYS A 120 -14.42 0.35 -15.18
C LYS A 120 -15.55 1.32 -14.87
N ARG A 121 -15.25 2.45 -14.22
CA ARG A 121 -16.24 3.48 -13.92
C ARG A 121 -16.90 4.02 -15.19
N GLN A 122 -16.12 4.36 -16.21
CA GLN A 122 -16.64 4.84 -17.49
C GLN A 122 -17.55 3.83 -18.19
N THR A 123 -17.29 2.53 -18.01
CA THR A 123 -18.13 1.46 -18.59
C THR A 123 -19.42 1.25 -17.79
N GLN A 124 -19.40 1.52 -16.48
CA GLN A 124 -20.57 1.38 -15.60
C GLN A 124 -21.49 2.61 -15.63
N ASP A 125 -20.94 3.82 -15.67
CA ASP A 125 -21.71 5.07 -15.86
C ASP A 125 -22.39 5.16 -17.25
N ALA A 126 -21.88 4.40 -18.24
CA ALA A 126 -22.44 4.36 -19.58
C ALA A 126 -23.62 3.37 -19.72
N ARG A 127 -24.04 2.71 -18.63
CA ARG A 127 -25.14 1.73 -18.59
C ARG A 127 -26.23 2.22 -17.65
#